data_AF-J9DL27-F1
#
_entry.id   AF-J9DL27-F1
#
_cell.length_a   1.000
_cell.length_b   1.000
_cell.length_c   1.000
_cell.angle_alpha   90.00
_cell.angle_beta   90.00
_cell.angle_gamma   90.00
#
_symmetry.space_group_name_H-M   'P 1'
#
loop_
_entity.id
_entity.type
_entity.pdbx_description
1 polymer ?
#
loop_
_entity_poly.entity_id
_entity_poly.type
_entity_poly.pdbx_seq_one_letter_code
_entity_poly.pdbx_strand_id
1 'polypeptide(L)'
;MHKKMDFNKIESSISIMDQTYDANFGEWIKNEENCRIIGHNLKKYIDKYPSHKSIVVIKWIVKDWTLRSIIHLVKKMVIDDIKLKKSSSKKTQLLSKSQYSKRIEIVKGIIYTWNVVFIAEFIFSVSRIFEKSDEKYIFIESILKDFNVEKTKDILKHMDEKIDNKIKNIIVSKINANETTKRKWNKSMIDAFNLL
;
A
#
# COMPACT_ATOMS: atom_id res chain seq x y z
N MET A 1 18.00 20.47 4.41
CA MET A 1 17.84 19.67 5.65
C MET A 1 16.43 19.06 5.68
N HIS A 2 16.25 17.80 5.28
CA HIS A 2 14.92 17.14 5.35
C HIS A 2 14.66 16.70 6.80
N LYS A 3 13.81 17.43 7.53
CA LYS A 3 13.37 17.06 8.88
C LYS A 3 12.61 15.73 8.80
N LYS A 4 13.08 14.69 9.51
CA LYS A 4 12.43 13.37 9.62
C LYS A 4 10.98 13.56 10.10
N MET A 5 10.01 13.01 9.39
CA MET A 5 8.61 12.96 9.83
C MET A 5 8.42 11.70 10.66
N ASP A 6 7.92 11.83 11.87
CA ASP A 6 7.68 10.76 12.83
C ASP A 6 6.27 10.95 13.45
N PHE A 7 5.79 9.95 14.18
CA PHE A 7 4.44 9.97 14.74
C PHE A 7 4.22 11.15 15.70
N ASN A 8 5.21 11.47 16.52
CA ASN A 8 5.14 12.57 17.50
C ASN A 8 4.86 13.91 16.81
N LYS A 9 5.50 14.19 15.67
CA LYS A 9 5.23 15.42 14.92
C LYS A 9 3.82 15.46 14.32
N ILE A 10 3.30 14.31 13.89
CA ILE A 10 1.92 14.23 13.39
C ILE A 10 0.97 14.50 14.56
N GLU A 11 1.16 13.83 15.69
CA GLU A 11 0.36 14.01 16.91
C GLU A 11 0.38 15.46 17.38
N SER A 12 1.56 16.07 17.54
CA SER A 12 1.65 17.49 17.93
C SER A 12 0.94 18.42 16.93
N SER A 13 1.04 18.16 15.62
CA SER A 13 0.37 18.99 14.62
C SER A 13 -1.15 18.85 14.70
N ILE A 14 -1.64 17.63 14.89
CA ILE A 14 -3.07 17.33 15.03
C ILE A 14 -3.62 17.95 16.31
N SER A 15 -2.92 17.83 17.44
CA SER A 15 -3.33 18.44 18.72
C SER A 15 -3.45 19.95 18.62
N ILE A 16 -2.53 20.62 17.91
CA ILE A 16 -2.64 22.07 17.67
C ILE A 16 -3.89 22.40 16.84
N MET A 17 -4.21 21.61 15.81
CA MET A 17 -5.44 21.83 15.04
C MET A 17 -6.69 21.61 15.88
N ASP A 18 -6.75 20.52 16.65
CA ASP A 18 -7.88 20.18 17.52
C ASP A 18 -8.14 21.32 18.52
N GLN A 19 -7.08 21.86 19.14
CA GLN A 19 -7.17 23.02 20.03
C GLN A 19 -7.58 24.32 19.32
N THR A 20 -7.05 24.57 18.12
CA THR A 20 -7.30 25.81 17.37
C THR A 20 -8.75 25.90 16.90
N TYR A 21 -9.34 24.75 16.56
CA TYR A 21 -10.69 24.68 15.97
C TYR A 21 -11.76 24.11 16.91
N ASP A 22 -11.42 23.85 18.18
CA ASP A 22 -12.30 23.21 19.17
C ASP A 22 -12.97 21.95 18.59
N ALA A 23 -12.13 21.03 18.09
CA ALA A 23 -12.54 19.87 17.33
C ALA A 23 -11.77 18.61 17.75
N ASN A 24 -12.24 17.44 17.29
CA ASN A 24 -11.65 16.13 17.58
C ASN A 24 -11.15 15.43 16.30
N PHE A 25 -10.39 16.11 15.45
CA PHE A 25 -9.88 15.54 14.19
C PHE A 25 -8.96 14.35 14.45
N GLY A 26 -8.12 14.39 15.49
CA GLY A 26 -7.22 13.30 15.81
C GLY A 26 -7.94 12.00 16.12
N GLU A 27 -8.90 12.05 17.03
CA GLU A 27 -9.75 10.89 17.37
C GLU A 27 -10.54 10.41 16.16
N TRP A 28 -11.14 11.34 15.41
CA TRP A 28 -11.95 10.99 14.25
C TRP A 28 -11.15 10.29 13.15
N ILE A 29 -9.93 10.75 12.85
CA ILE A 29 -9.03 10.14 11.86
C ILE A 29 -8.49 8.79 12.37
N LYS A 30 -8.34 8.61 13.68
CA LYS A 30 -7.86 7.37 14.30
C LYS A 30 -8.96 6.33 14.54
N ASN A 31 -10.23 6.67 14.34
CA ASN A 31 -11.34 5.72 14.44
C ASN A 31 -11.44 4.86 13.16
N GLU A 32 -11.28 3.54 13.30
CA GLU A 32 -11.30 2.60 12.17
C GLU A 32 -12.66 2.47 11.47
N GLU A 33 -13.77 2.81 12.14
CA GLU A 33 -15.11 2.86 11.54
C GLU A 33 -15.19 3.90 10.42
N ASN A 34 -14.39 4.96 10.53
CA ASN A 34 -14.30 6.04 9.55
C ASN A 34 -13.40 5.70 8.35
N CYS A 35 -12.79 4.51 8.30
CA CYS A 35 -11.75 4.15 7.31
C CYS A 35 -12.15 4.44 5.85
N ARG A 36 -13.42 4.24 5.48
CA ARG A 36 -13.91 4.50 4.11
C ARG A 36 -13.98 5.99 3.79
N ILE A 37 -14.48 6.80 4.73
CA ILE A 37 -14.63 8.25 4.58
C ILE A 37 -13.24 8.90 4.56
N ILE A 38 -12.37 8.50 5.50
CA ILE A 38 -10.96 8.93 5.54
C ILE A 38 -10.28 8.58 4.21
N GLY A 39 -10.41 7.34 3.76
CA GLY A 39 -9.78 6.89 2.51
C GLY A 39 -10.25 7.68 1.30
N HIS A 40 -11.55 7.98 1.20
CA HIS A 40 -12.10 8.81 0.12
C HIS A 40 -11.53 10.23 0.13
N ASN A 41 -11.51 10.88 1.30
CA ASN A 41 -11.08 12.27 1.45
C ASN A 41 -9.56 12.45 1.28
N LEU A 42 -8.76 11.48 1.72
CA LEU A 42 -7.30 11.56 1.65
C LEU A 42 -6.71 11.14 0.30
N LYS A 43 -7.47 10.40 -0.51
CA LYS A 43 -7.08 9.93 -1.85
C LYS A 43 -6.48 11.02 -2.74
N LYS A 44 -7.07 12.22 -2.73
CA LYS A 44 -6.63 13.37 -3.55
C LYS A 44 -5.20 13.87 -3.24
N TYR A 45 -4.61 13.43 -2.13
CA TYR A 45 -3.27 13.82 -1.69
C TYR A 45 -2.19 12.79 -2.00
N ILE A 46 -2.56 11.53 -2.28
CA ILE A 46 -1.60 10.43 -2.54
C ILE A 46 -0.63 10.80 -3.66
N ASP A 47 -1.13 11.35 -4.76
CA ASP A 47 -0.28 11.70 -5.90
C ASP A 47 0.41 13.06 -5.72
N LYS A 48 0.00 13.88 -4.74
CA LYS A 48 0.56 15.23 -4.47
C LYS A 48 1.83 15.21 -3.60
N TYR A 49 1.94 14.25 -2.68
CA TYR A 49 3.08 14.18 -1.73
C TYR A 49 4.02 13.02 -2.02
N PRO A 50 5.32 13.10 -1.68
CA PRO A 50 6.25 11.98 -1.84
C PRO A 50 5.78 10.70 -1.14
N SER A 51 6.06 9.52 -1.73
CA SER A 51 5.62 8.21 -1.24
C SER A 51 5.91 7.99 0.26
N HIS A 52 7.13 8.33 0.72
CA HIS A 52 7.53 8.17 2.12
C HIS A 52 6.65 8.95 3.10
N LYS A 53 6.18 10.15 2.73
CA LYS A 53 5.28 10.93 3.60
C LYS A 53 3.90 10.28 3.70
N SER A 54 3.37 9.80 2.58
CA SER A 54 2.10 9.07 2.55
C SER A 54 2.17 7.79 3.39
N ILE A 55 3.28 7.04 3.31
CA ILE A 55 3.49 5.83 4.12
C ILE A 55 3.46 6.16 5.61
N VAL A 56 4.23 7.17 6.05
CA VAL A 56 4.28 7.60 7.45
C VAL A 56 2.88 7.97 7.96
N VAL A 57 2.14 8.80 7.20
CA VAL A 57 0.79 9.22 7.60
C VAL A 57 -0.16 8.03 7.65
N ILE A 58 -0.16 7.16 6.63
CA ILE A 58 -1.05 6.00 6.62
C ILE A 58 -0.75 5.07 7.80
N LYS A 59 0.53 4.81 8.08
CA LYS A 59 0.94 4.00 9.24
C LYS A 59 0.55 4.63 10.58
N TRP A 60 0.61 5.96 10.69
CA TRP A 60 0.12 6.66 11.87
C TRP A 60 -1.39 6.51 12.04
N ILE A 61 -2.17 6.72 10.96
CA ILE A 61 -3.63 6.56 10.96
C ILE A 61 -4.00 5.15 11.43
N VAL A 62 -3.41 4.13 10.80
CA VAL A 62 -3.81 2.74 11.02
C VAL A 62 -3.11 2.03 12.18
N LYS A 63 -2.30 2.76 12.96
CA LYS A 63 -1.69 2.20 14.17
C LYS A 63 -2.82 1.65 15.06
N ASP A 64 -2.70 0.36 15.42
CA ASP A 64 -3.63 -0.42 16.22
C ASP A 64 -4.98 -0.79 15.54
N TRP A 65 -5.11 -0.56 14.23
CA TRP A 65 -6.31 -0.96 13.48
C TRP A 65 -6.31 -2.44 13.11
N THR A 66 -7.50 -2.98 12.92
CA THR A 66 -7.66 -4.33 12.36
C THR A 66 -7.21 -4.38 10.89
N LEU A 67 -6.71 -5.54 10.45
CA LEU A 67 -6.32 -5.75 9.05
C LEU A 67 -7.47 -5.44 8.08
N ARG A 68 -8.72 -5.76 8.47
CA ARG A 68 -9.93 -5.47 7.68
C ARG A 68 -10.09 -3.97 7.41
N SER A 69 -9.94 -3.14 8.44
CA SER A 69 -10.04 -1.68 8.31
C SER A 69 -8.89 -1.11 7.48
N ILE A 70 -7.67 -1.65 7.64
CA ILE A 70 -6.52 -1.26 6.82
C ILE A 70 -6.76 -1.58 5.35
N ILE A 71 -7.28 -2.77 5.03
CA ILE A 71 -7.65 -3.16 3.66
C ILE A 71 -8.68 -2.18 3.10
N HIS A 72 -9.72 -1.82 3.86
CA HIS A 72 -10.73 -0.86 3.42
C HIS A 72 -10.15 0.53 3.15
N LEU A 73 -9.32 1.05 4.05
CA LEU A 73 -8.65 2.34 3.89
C LEU A 73 -7.76 2.35 2.65
N VAL A 74 -6.81 1.42 2.56
CA VAL A 74 -5.81 1.39 1.48
C VAL A 74 -6.47 1.12 0.13
N LYS A 75 -7.50 0.26 0.08
CA LYS A 75 -8.30 0.05 -1.13
C LYS A 75 -8.91 1.36 -1.62
N LYS A 76 -9.60 2.10 -0.74
CA LYS A 76 -10.27 3.36 -1.11
C LYS A 76 -9.29 4.48 -1.45
N MET A 77 -8.21 4.61 -0.68
CA MET A 77 -7.26 5.70 -0.78
C MET A 77 -6.24 5.51 -1.90
N VAL A 78 -5.77 4.28 -2.13
CA VAL A 78 -4.62 4.01 -2.99
C VAL A 78 -5.01 3.15 -4.19
N ILE A 79 -5.77 2.06 -3.99
CA ILE A 79 -5.87 0.98 -5.00
C ILE A 79 -7.05 1.14 -5.98
N ASP A 80 -8.18 1.73 -5.58
CA ASP A 80 -9.38 1.82 -6.43
C ASP A 80 -9.11 2.48 -7.81
N ASP A 81 -8.14 3.41 -7.92
CA ASP A 81 -7.77 4.05 -9.21
C ASP A 81 -6.68 3.31 -10.00
N ILE A 82 -6.05 2.29 -9.41
CA ILE A 82 -4.95 1.55 -10.04
C ILE A 82 -5.48 0.67 -11.20
N LYS A 83 -6.80 0.48 -11.30
CA LYS A 83 -7.45 -0.31 -12.35
C LYS A 83 -7.16 0.23 -13.76
N LEU A 84 -7.05 -0.68 -14.72
CA LEU A 84 -7.03 -0.35 -16.15
C LEU A 84 -8.46 -0.07 -16.61
N LYS A 85 -8.75 1.09 -17.22
CA LYS A 85 -10.09 1.31 -17.84
C LYS A 85 -10.13 0.59 -19.19
N LYS A 86 -11.22 -0.14 -19.45
CA LYS A 86 -11.63 -0.45 -20.83
C LYS A 86 -12.26 0.82 -21.40
N SER A 87 -11.66 1.38 -22.45
CA SER A 87 -12.40 2.16 -23.45
C SER A 87 -12.55 1.26 -24.69
N SER A 88 -13.64 1.44 -25.43
CA SER A 88 -14.18 0.58 -26.50
C SER A 88 -13.19 0.14 -27.59
N SER A 89 -11.97 0.67 -27.63
CA SER A 89 -10.95 0.30 -28.62
C SER A 89 -9.49 0.39 -28.16
N LYS A 90 -9.17 0.82 -26.92
CA LYS A 90 -7.78 0.87 -26.39
C LYS A 90 -7.75 0.64 -24.87
N LYS A 91 -6.75 -0.12 -24.39
CA LYS A 91 -6.41 -0.23 -22.96
C LYS A 91 -5.74 1.09 -22.53
N THR A 92 -6.47 1.96 -21.84
CA THR A 92 -5.89 3.20 -21.27
C THR A 92 -5.71 2.99 -19.77
N GLN A 93 -4.47 3.11 -19.28
CA GLN A 93 -4.24 3.21 -17.84
C GLN A 93 -4.93 4.49 -17.32
N LEU A 94 -5.72 4.37 -16.24
CA LEU A 94 -6.31 5.56 -15.57
C LEU A 94 -5.23 6.47 -14.99
N LEU A 95 -4.10 5.87 -14.61
CA LEU A 95 -2.96 6.53 -14.00
C LEU A 95 -1.76 6.49 -14.94
N SER A 96 -0.93 7.54 -14.93
CA SER A 96 0.38 7.47 -15.56
C SER A 96 1.25 6.37 -14.93
N LYS A 97 2.24 5.86 -15.66
CA LYS A 97 3.22 4.89 -15.14
C LYS A 97 3.90 5.38 -13.83
N SER A 98 4.15 6.69 -13.73
CA SER A 98 4.71 7.32 -12.53
C SER A 98 3.76 7.22 -11.33
N GLN A 99 2.48 7.56 -11.51
CA GLN A 99 1.46 7.43 -10.45
C GLN A 99 1.26 5.97 -10.02
N TYR A 100 1.21 5.04 -10.97
CA TYR A 100 1.14 3.60 -10.65
C TYR A 100 2.33 3.18 -9.78
N SER A 101 3.56 3.48 -10.21
CA SER A 101 4.78 3.14 -9.46
C SER A 101 4.75 3.72 -8.06
N LYS A 102 4.38 5.00 -7.92
CA LYS A 102 4.27 5.69 -6.64
C LYS A 102 3.27 5.01 -5.70
N ARG A 103 2.11 4.60 -6.21
CA ARG A 103 1.09 3.93 -5.39
C ARG A 103 1.52 2.53 -4.98
N ILE A 104 2.19 1.78 -5.86
CA ILE A 104 2.82 0.49 -5.51
C ILE A 104 3.87 0.67 -4.41
N GLU A 105 4.69 1.73 -4.48
CA GLU A 105 5.67 2.05 -3.42
C GLU A 105 4.99 2.30 -2.07
N ILE A 106 3.87 3.02 -2.07
CA ILE A 106 3.10 3.29 -0.85
C ILE A 106 2.56 1.99 -0.26
N VAL A 107 1.94 1.13 -1.08
CA VAL A 107 1.42 -0.17 -0.61
C VAL A 107 2.54 -1.03 -0.04
N LYS A 108 3.68 -1.13 -0.74
CA LYS A 108 4.87 -1.84 -0.24
C LYS A 108 5.32 -1.31 1.11
N GLY A 109 5.41 0.01 1.26
CA GLY A 109 5.88 0.63 2.49
C GLY A 109 4.96 0.40 3.67
N ILE A 110 3.65 0.34 3.45
CA ILE A 110 2.67 0.02 4.50
C ILE A 110 2.89 -1.41 5.01
N ILE A 111 3.06 -2.38 4.12
CA ILE A 111 3.11 -3.82 4.46
C ILE A 111 4.52 -4.37 4.72
N TYR A 112 5.56 -3.54 4.58
CA TYR A 112 6.96 -3.99 4.56
C TYR A 112 7.38 -4.80 5.79
N THR A 113 7.07 -4.30 6.98
CA THR A 113 7.41 -4.90 8.28
C THR A 113 6.40 -5.95 8.76
N TRP A 114 5.31 -6.17 8.02
CA TRP A 114 4.29 -7.12 8.45
C TRP A 114 4.77 -8.57 8.34
N ASN A 115 4.12 -9.43 9.13
CA ASN A 115 4.28 -10.88 9.03
C ASN A 115 3.68 -11.39 7.70
N VAL A 116 4.19 -12.53 7.23
CA VAL A 116 3.85 -13.09 5.91
C VAL A 116 2.37 -13.42 5.75
N VAL A 117 1.69 -13.83 6.83
CA VAL A 117 0.26 -14.17 6.82
C VAL A 117 -0.59 -12.92 6.57
N PHE A 118 -0.26 -11.82 7.25
CA PHE A 118 -0.96 -10.54 7.09
C PHE A 118 -0.72 -9.95 5.71
N ILE A 119 0.51 -10.05 5.19
CA ILE A 119 0.83 -9.63 3.81
C ILE A 119 0.01 -10.45 2.81
N ALA A 120 -0.01 -11.78 2.95
CA ALA A 120 -0.76 -12.67 2.07
C ALA A 120 -2.26 -12.33 2.06
N GLU A 121 -2.88 -12.19 3.23
CA GLU A 121 -4.30 -11.84 3.34
C GLU A 121 -4.60 -10.45 2.78
N PHE A 122 -3.73 -9.47 3.05
CA PHE A 122 -3.85 -8.14 2.49
C PHE A 122 -3.80 -8.16 0.96
N ILE A 123 -2.75 -8.75 0.37
CA ILE A 123 -2.55 -8.80 -1.09
C ILE A 123 -3.73 -9.54 -1.74
N PHE A 124 -4.14 -10.68 -1.17
CA PHE A 124 -5.29 -11.42 -1.69
C PHE A 124 -6.54 -10.54 -1.69
N SER A 125 -6.90 -9.99 -0.53
CA SER A 125 -8.10 -9.18 -0.36
C SER A 125 -8.15 -7.95 -1.29
N VAL A 126 -7.02 -7.23 -1.45
CA VAL A 126 -6.98 -6.08 -2.36
C VAL A 126 -6.90 -6.49 -3.83
N SER A 127 -6.30 -7.64 -4.16
CA SER A 127 -6.24 -8.13 -5.54
C SER A 127 -7.61 -8.50 -6.12
N ARG A 128 -8.61 -8.80 -5.26
CA ARG A 128 -9.98 -9.11 -5.68
C ARG A 128 -10.67 -7.98 -6.43
N ILE A 129 -10.14 -6.75 -6.37
CA ILE A 129 -10.70 -5.64 -7.14
C ILE A 129 -10.42 -5.76 -8.65
N PHE A 130 -9.37 -6.47 -9.03
CA PHE A 130 -8.99 -6.64 -10.42
C PHE A 130 -9.80 -7.81 -10.98
N GLU A 131 -10.49 -7.61 -12.09
CA GLU A 131 -11.35 -8.65 -12.68
C GLU A 131 -10.52 -9.63 -13.52
N LYS A 132 -9.50 -9.10 -14.23
CA LYS A 132 -8.67 -9.90 -15.14
C LYS A 132 -7.48 -10.53 -14.42
N SER A 133 -7.19 -11.79 -14.75
CA SER A 133 -6.04 -12.53 -14.23
C SER A 133 -4.72 -11.79 -14.48
N ASP A 134 -4.53 -11.22 -15.68
CA ASP A 134 -3.32 -10.45 -16.01
C ASP A 134 -3.14 -9.20 -15.12
N GLU A 135 -4.22 -8.49 -14.79
CA GLU A 135 -4.17 -7.30 -13.94
C GLU A 135 -3.82 -7.67 -12.49
N LYS A 136 -4.42 -8.76 -11.98
CA LYS A 136 -4.06 -9.33 -10.68
C LYS A 136 -2.59 -9.71 -10.64
N TYR A 137 -2.12 -10.43 -11.66
CA TYR A 137 -0.74 -10.86 -11.78
C TYR A 137 0.22 -9.66 -11.77
N ILE A 138 -0.01 -8.65 -12.63
CA ILE A 138 0.83 -7.45 -12.68
C ILE A 138 0.88 -6.74 -11.33
N PHE A 139 -0.27 -6.61 -10.65
CA PHE A 139 -0.33 -6.00 -9.34
C PHE A 139 0.47 -6.79 -8.29
N ILE A 140 0.22 -8.10 -8.18
CA ILE A 140 0.89 -8.96 -7.19
C ILE A 140 2.40 -9.01 -7.45
N GLU A 141 2.82 -9.21 -8.71
CA GLU A 141 4.23 -9.14 -9.11
C GLU A 141 4.84 -7.79 -8.70
N SER A 142 4.14 -6.70 -9.00
CA SER A 142 4.61 -5.35 -8.69
C SER A 142 4.81 -5.16 -7.19
N ILE A 143 3.94 -5.71 -6.33
CA ILE A 143 4.08 -5.65 -4.87
C ILE A 143 5.24 -6.51 -4.37
N LEU A 144 5.39 -7.73 -4.90
CA LEU A 144 6.35 -8.71 -4.39
C LEU A 144 7.78 -8.50 -4.91
N LYS A 145 7.98 -7.77 -6.00
CA LYS A 145 9.27 -7.60 -6.69
C LYS A 145 10.46 -7.19 -5.79
N ASP A 146 10.22 -6.45 -4.71
CA ASP A 146 11.29 -5.94 -3.84
C ASP A 146 11.44 -6.73 -2.52
N PHE A 147 10.63 -7.75 -2.30
CA PHE A 147 10.79 -8.67 -1.18
C PHE A 147 11.93 -9.66 -1.47
N ASN A 148 12.52 -10.22 -0.42
CA ASN A 148 13.48 -11.31 -0.61
C ASN A 148 12.75 -12.58 -1.09
N VAL A 149 13.52 -13.50 -1.70
CA VAL A 149 12.96 -14.71 -2.33
C VAL A 149 12.21 -15.56 -1.31
N GLU A 150 12.79 -15.77 -0.12
CA GLU A 150 12.22 -16.59 0.95
C GLU A 150 10.88 -16.03 1.43
N LYS A 151 10.85 -14.75 1.86
CA LYS A 151 9.63 -14.04 2.29
C LYS A 151 8.58 -14.08 1.19
N THR A 152 8.96 -13.98 -0.07
CA THR A 152 8.01 -14.07 -1.18
C THR A 152 7.43 -15.46 -1.35
N LYS A 153 8.25 -16.51 -1.26
CA LYS A 153 7.78 -17.91 -1.28
C LYS A 153 6.82 -18.18 -0.12
N ASP A 154 7.11 -17.69 1.07
CA ASP A 154 6.26 -17.83 2.25
C ASP A 154 4.91 -17.10 2.08
N ILE A 155 4.94 -15.86 1.57
CA ILE A 155 3.72 -15.12 1.24
C ILE A 155 2.87 -15.93 0.25
N LEU A 156 3.46 -16.41 -0.85
CA LEU A 156 2.75 -17.18 -1.86
C LEU A 156 2.19 -18.50 -1.33
N LYS A 157 2.90 -19.17 -0.40
CA LYS A 157 2.42 -20.37 0.28
C LYS A 157 1.15 -20.10 1.10
N HIS A 158 1.08 -18.95 1.79
CA HIS A 158 -0.14 -18.56 2.50
C HIS A 158 -1.30 -18.12 1.59
N MET A 159 -1.05 -18.00 0.29
CA MET A 159 -2.06 -17.67 -0.73
C MET A 159 -2.48 -18.86 -1.59
N ASP A 160 -1.99 -20.07 -1.30
CA ASP A 160 -2.01 -21.21 -2.24
C ASP A 160 -3.40 -21.54 -2.81
N GLU A 161 -4.42 -21.52 -1.97
CA GLU A 161 -5.80 -21.83 -2.38
C GLU A 161 -6.58 -20.60 -2.87
N LYS A 162 -5.98 -19.41 -2.72
CA LYS A 162 -6.63 -18.12 -2.91
C LYS A 162 -6.27 -17.49 -4.26
N ILE A 163 -5.20 -17.95 -4.92
CA ILE A 163 -4.71 -17.42 -6.19
C ILE A 163 -4.59 -18.54 -7.22
N ASP A 164 -4.84 -18.19 -8.49
CA ASP A 164 -4.61 -19.06 -9.63
C ASP A 164 -3.16 -19.56 -9.69
N ASN A 165 -2.97 -20.89 -9.74
CA ASN A 165 -1.67 -21.55 -9.85
C ASN A 165 -0.82 -21.01 -11.01
N LYS A 166 -1.44 -20.58 -12.10
CA LYS A 166 -0.74 -19.94 -13.23
C LYS A 166 -0.04 -18.66 -12.80
N ILE A 167 -0.71 -17.79 -12.04
CA ILE A 167 -0.14 -16.55 -11.50
C ILE A 167 1.04 -16.88 -10.59
N LYS A 168 0.87 -17.85 -9.68
CA LYS A 168 1.91 -18.28 -8.74
C LYS A 168 3.17 -18.74 -9.46
N ASN A 169 3.02 -19.64 -10.44
CA ASN A 169 4.14 -20.20 -11.19
C ASN A 169 4.94 -19.14 -11.97
N ILE A 170 4.24 -18.14 -12.54
CA ILE A 170 4.90 -17.02 -13.23
C ILE A 170 5.68 -16.15 -12.24
N ILE A 171 5.12 -15.86 -11.06
CA ILE A 171 5.80 -15.06 -10.04
C ILE A 171 7.05 -15.81 -9.54
N VAL A 172 6.93 -17.09 -9.20
CA VAL A 172 8.06 -17.90 -8.70
C VAL A 172 9.19 -17.98 -9.73
N SER A 173 8.87 -18.24 -11.00
CA SER A 173 9.89 -18.33 -12.06
C SER A 173 10.64 -17.01 -12.25
N LYS A 174 9.92 -15.88 -12.24
CA LYS A 174 10.54 -14.55 -12.37
C LYS A 174 11.37 -14.15 -11.17
N ILE A 175 11.00 -14.55 -9.96
CA ILE A 175 11.76 -14.23 -8.75
C ILE A 175 13.10 -14.97 -8.77
N ASN A 176 13.07 -16.26 -9.09
CA ASN A 176 14.29 -17.07 -9.22
C ASN A 176 15.23 -16.52 -10.31
N ALA A 177 14.68 -15.94 -11.39
CA ALA A 177 15.47 -15.33 -12.46
C ALA A 177 16.04 -13.93 -12.12
N ASN A 178 15.46 -13.20 -11.15
CA ASN A 178 15.76 -11.78 -10.88
C ASN A 178 16.51 -11.53 -9.55
N GLU A 179 17.19 -12.53 -8.97
CA GLU A 179 17.92 -12.39 -7.70
C GLU A 179 18.90 -11.20 -7.65
N THR A 180 19.31 -10.69 -8.82
CA THR A 180 20.35 -9.67 -8.99
C THR A 180 19.88 -8.21 -9.06
N THR A 181 18.58 -7.91 -9.20
CA THR A 181 18.09 -6.53 -9.39
C THR A 181 17.13 -6.04 -8.31
N LYS A 182 17.59 -6.05 -7.05
CA LYS A 182 16.84 -5.40 -5.96
C LYS A 182 16.96 -3.88 -6.06
N ARG A 183 15.82 -3.19 -6.03
CA ARG A 183 15.79 -1.72 -5.99
C ARG A 183 16.42 -1.21 -4.70
N LYS A 184 17.38 -0.29 -4.80
CA LYS A 184 17.92 0.44 -3.64
C LYS A 184 16.95 1.56 -3.25
N TRP A 185 16.43 1.50 -2.03
CA TRP A 185 15.58 2.55 -1.46
C TRP A 185 16.44 3.66 -0.85
N ASN A 186 15.98 4.90 -0.95
CA ASN A 186 16.63 6.01 -0.24
C ASN A 186 16.32 5.94 1.26
N LYS A 187 17.10 6.68 2.06
CA LYS A 187 16.97 6.69 3.52
C LYS A 187 15.56 7.04 4.01
N SER A 188 14.91 8.04 3.42
CA SER A 188 13.56 8.45 3.81
C SER A 188 12.50 7.37 3.59
N MET A 189 12.65 6.57 2.53
CA MET A 189 11.77 5.42 2.28
C MET A 189 12.02 4.30 3.29
N ILE A 190 13.28 3.97 3.57
CA ILE A 190 13.65 2.95 4.57
C ILE A 190 13.13 3.36 5.96
N ASP A 191 13.33 4.62 6.34
CA ASP A 191 12.81 5.16 7.60
C ASP A 191 11.27 5.04 7.66
N ALA A 192 10.57 5.38 6.57
CA ALA A 192 9.11 5.23 6.50
C ALA A 192 8.65 3.76 6.56
N PHE A 193 9.41 2.85 5.96
CA PHE A 193 9.12 1.42 5.95
C PHE A 193 9.27 0.80 7.33
N ASN A 194 10.19 1.29 8.15
CA ASN A 194 10.50 0.75 9.48
C ASN A 194 9.82 1.49 10.63
N LEU A 195 8.91 2.43 10.36
CA LEU A 195 7.96 2.91 11.36
C LEU A 195 6.96 1.78 11.62
N LEU A 196 6.70 1.45 12.89
CA LEU A 196 6.03 0.25 13.42
C LEU A 196 7.00 -0.88 13.75
#